data_AF-A0A4Y8C897-F1
#
_entry.id   AF-A0A4Y8C897-F1
#
_cell.length_a   1.000
_cell.length_b   1.000
_cell.length_c   1.000
_cell.angle_alpha   90.00
_cell.angle_beta   90.00
_cell.angle_gamma   90.00
#
_symmetry.space_group_name_H-M   'P 1'
#
loop_
_entity.id
_entity.type
_entity.pdbx_description
1 polymer ?
#
loop_
_entity_poly.entity_id
_entity_poly.type
_entity_poly.pdbx_seq_one_letter_code
_entity_poly.pdbx_strand_id
1 'polypeptide(L)'
;LVDIFSSNNQNIEKLLFTTLISALILITLLFFIGKYLVDRIFRLIIHTSSQEIFISTVLFMVIGASFLANYFGFSYSLGAFIAGALIAETKYKHKIEAD
;
A
#
# COMPACT_ATOMS: atom_id res chain seq x y z
N LEU A 1 -4.77 4.92 -13.85
CA LEU A 1 -5.67 5.82 -14.61
C LEU A 1 -6.76 4.89 -15.15
N VAL A 2 -7.87 4.78 -14.40
CA VAL A 2 -8.87 3.73 -14.57
C VAL A 2 -9.42 3.72 -16.00
N ASP A 3 -9.61 2.52 -16.56
CA ASP A 3 -10.30 2.18 -17.84
C ASP A 3 -11.76 2.71 -17.98
N ILE A 4 -12.18 3.66 -17.13
CA ILE A 4 -13.50 4.30 -17.10
C ILE A 4 -13.85 4.99 -18.43
N PHE A 5 -12.86 5.34 -19.25
CA PHE A 5 -13.08 6.07 -20.50
C PHE A 5 -13.27 5.19 -21.74
N SER A 6 -13.17 3.85 -21.65
CA SER A 6 -13.24 2.96 -22.83
C SER A 6 -14.64 2.38 -23.13
N SER A 7 -15.62 2.45 -22.21
CA SER A 7 -16.92 1.79 -22.40
C SER A 7 -18.03 2.75 -22.87
N ASN A 8 -18.10 2.97 -24.18
CA ASN A 8 -19.05 3.85 -24.89
C ASN A 8 -20.54 3.38 -24.91
N ASN A 9 -21.02 2.57 -23.94
CA ASN A 9 -22.47 2.25 -23.85
C ASN A 9 -22.96 1.43 -22.62
N GLN A 10 -22.19 1.26 -21.53
CA GLN A 10 -22.62 0.41 -20.41
C GLN A 10 -22.90 1.21 -19.14
N ASN A 11 -24.14 1.09 -18.66
CA ASN A 11 -24.75 1.58 -17.42
C ASN A 11 -23.77 2.10 -16.36
N ILE A 12 -23.90 3.38 -16.01
CA ILE A 12 -23.12 4.08 -14.97
C ILE A 12 -23.11 3.31 -13.65
N GLU A 13 -24.21 2.61 -13.33
CA GLU A 13 -24.31 1.73 -12.17
C GLU A 13 -23.20 0.66 -12.14
N LYS A 14 -22.94 0.01 -13.28
CA LYS A 14 -21.92 -1.04 -13.39
C LYS A 14 -20.50 -0.49 -13.18
N LEU A 15 -20.25 0.75 -13.60
CA LEU A 15 -18.96 1.43 -13.39
C LEU A 15 -18.72 1.75 -11.91
N LEU A 16 -19.75 2.22 -11.21
CA LEU A 16 -19.68 2.51 -9.77
C LEU A 16 -19.42 1.22 -8.96
N PHE A 17 -20.17 0.16 -9.25
CA PHE A 17 -19.98 -1.14 -8.58
C PHE A 17 -18.57 -1.70 -8.85
N THR A 18 -18.09 -1.64 -10.08
CA THR A 18 -16.75 -2.15 -10.42
C THR A 18 -15.65 -1.35 -9.72
N THR A 19 -15.76 -0.01 -9.69
CA THR A 19 -14.78 0.85 -9.00
C THR A 19 -14.75 0.59 -7.51
N LEU A 20 -15.92 0.45 -6.87
CA LEU A 20 -16.02 0.12 -5.44
C LEU A 20 -15.37 -1.22 -5.11
N ILE A 21 -15.65 -2.25 -5.92
CA ILE A 21 -15.08 -3.59 -5.73
C ILE A 21 -13.55 -3.53 -5.88
N SER A 22 -13.04 -2.88 -6.93
CA SER A 22 -11.60 -2.71 -7.14
C SER A 22 -10.93 -1.93 -6.00
N ALA A 23 -11.59 -0.90 -5.47
CA ALA A 23 -11.08 -0.14 -4.33
C ALA A 23 -11.01 -1.00 -3.07
N LEU A 24 -12.06 -1.77 -2.78
CA LEU A 24 -12.10 -2.67 -1.63
C LEU A 24 -11.01 -3.76 -1.71
N ILE A 25 -10.83 -4.34 -2.90
CA ILE A 25 -9.79 -5.33 -3.16
C ILE A 25 -8.41 -4.70 -2.96
N LEU A 26 -8.15 -3.52 -3.53
CA LEU A 26 -6.88 -2.82 -3.37
C LEU A 26 -6.58 -2.54 -1.89
N ILE A 27 -7.54 -1.96 -1.15
CA ILE A 27 -7.36 -1.62 0.26
C ILE A 27 -7.10 -2.88 1.09
N THR A 28 -7.87 -3.95 0.86
CA THR A 28 -7.69 -5.23 1.58
C THR A 28 -6.32 -5.83 1.29
N LEU A 29 -5.89 -5.82 0.02
CA LEU A 29 -4.60 -6.32 -0.41
C LEU A 29 -3.46 -5.50 0.21
N LEU A 30 -3.53 -4.16 0.15
CA LEU A 30 -2.55 -3.26 0.75
C LEU A 30 -2.51 -3.39 2.27
N PHE A 31 -3.65 -3.59 2.92
CA PHE A 31 -3.71 -3.80 4.37
C PHE A 31 -3.07 -5.13 4.77
N PHE A 32 -3.35 -6.21 4.05
CA PHE A 32 -2.72 -7.51 4.30
C PHE A 32 -1.21 -7.49 4.03
N ILE A 33 -0.79 -6.88 2.93
CA ILE A 33 0.63 -6.70 2.60
C ILE A 33 1.29 -5.82 3.65
N GLY A 34 0.73 -4.66 3.98
CA GLY A 34 1.23 -3.77 5.01
C GLY A 34 1.39 -4.52 6.34
N LYS A 35 0.31 -5.10 6.87
CA LYS A 35 0.36 -5.79 8.17
C LYS A 35 1.31 -6.99 8.17
N TYR A 36 1.24 -7.86 7.17
CA TYR A 36 2.01 -9.12 7.18
C TYR A 36 3.47 -8.92 6.75
N LEU A 37 3.71 -8.10 5.73
CA LEU A 37 5.03 -7.84 5.18
C LEU A 37 5.83 -6.91 6.09
N VAL A 38 5.20 -5.88 6.71
CA VAL A 38 5.85 -5.06 7.75
C VAL A 38 6.28 -5.95 8.90
N ASP A 39 5.38 -6.73 9.50
CA ASP A 39 5.74 -7.60 10.63
C ASP A 39 6.86 -8.60 10.29
N ARG A 40 6.85 -9.19 9.09
CA ARG A 40 7.90 -10.14 8.68
C ARG A 40 9.24 -9.47 8.43
N ILE A 41 9.23 -8.35 7.71
CA ILE A 41 10.47 -7.63 7.37
C ILE A 41 11.04 -6.97 8.62
N PHE A 42 10.22 -6.42 9.52
CA PHE A 42 10.71 -5.88 10.78
C PHE A 42 11.36 -6.94 11.67
N ARG A 43 10.82 -8.17 11.73
CA ARG A 43 11.50 -9.28 12.42
C ARG A 43 12.87 -9.61 11.82
N LEU A 44 13.02 -9.49 10.49
CA LEU A 44 14.31 -9.65 9.81
C LEU A 44 15.27 -8.48 10.11
N ILE A 45 14.78 -7.24 10.13
CA ILE A 45 15.60 -6.03 10.33
C ILE A 45 16.04 -5.85 11.79
N ILE A 46 15.26 -6.33 12.77
CA ILE A 46 15.64 -6.28 14.20
C ILE A 46 16.99 -6.95 14.47
N HIS A 47 17.44 -7.87 13.61
CA HIS A 47 18.77 -8.49 13.72
C HIS A 47 19.91 -7.63 13.12
N THR A 48 19.59 -6.63 12.30
CA THR A 48 20.58 -5.86 11.54
C THR A 48 20.84 -4.48 12.12
N SER A 49 19.97 -3.94 13.00
CA SER A 49 20.09 -2.62 13.67
C SER A 49 20.52 -1.44 12.78
N SER A 50 20.30 -1.53 11.45
CA SER A 50 20.73 -0.52 10.49
C SER A 50 19.54 0.32 10.01
N GLN A 51 19.64 1.63 10.24
CA GLN A 51 18.63 2.61 9.81
C GLN A 51 18.50 2.67 8.27
N GLU A 52 19.57 2.38 7.53
CA GLU A 52 19.55 2.37 6.07
C GLU A 52 18.58 1.30 5.53
N ILE A 53 18.61 0.10 6.10
CA ILE A 53 17.75 -1.03 5.68
C ILE A 53 16.28 -0.75 6.01
N PHE A 54 16.01 -0.08 7.14
CA PHE A 54 14.67 0.38 7.48
C PHE A 54 14.12 1.33 6.42
N ILE A 55 14.88 2.37 6.06
CA ILE A 55 14.45 3.37 5.08
C ILE A 55 14.27 2.72 3.70
N SER A 56 15.20 1.88 3.26
CA SER A 56 15.10 1.15 1.99
C SER A 56 13.85 0.27 1.92
N THR A 57 13.51 -0.40 3.03
CA THR A 57 12.30 -1.23 3.11
C THR A 57 11.02 -0.40 3.02
N VAL A 58 10.96 0.70 3.77
CA VAL A 58 9.80 1.61 3.75
C VAL A 58 9.59 2.16 2.34
N LEU A 59 10.66 2.63 1.69
CA LEU A 59 10.60 3.13 0.31
C LEU A 59 10.16 2.03 -0.66
N PHE A 60 10.73 0.83 -0.56
CA PHE A 60 10.34 -0.30 -1.39
C PHE A 60 8.84 -0.63 -1.25
N MET A 61 8.32 -0.61 -0.02
CA MET A 61 6.91 -0.85 0.25
C MET A 61 6.00 0.24 -0.33
N VAL A 62 6.38 1.51 -0.18
CA VAL A 62 5.64 2.65 -0.76
C VAL A 62 5.60 2.56 -2.28
N ILE A 63 6.73 2.24 -2.92
CA ILE A 63 6.80 2.08 -4.38
C ILE A 63 5.95 0.89 -4.84
N GLY A 64 6.06 -0.26 -4.16
CA GLY A 64 5.28 -1.46 -4.47
C GLY A 64 3.77 -1.22 -4.34
N ALA A 65 3.34 -0.53 -3.29
CA ALA A 65 1.95 -0.16 -3.08
C ALA A 65 1.44 0.85 -4.12
N SER A 66 2.26 1.83 -4.50
CA SER A 66 1.96 2.78 -5.57
C SER A 66 1.75 2.07 -6.91
N PHE A 67 2.61 1.11 -7.22
CA PHE A 67 2.51 0.30 -8.43
C PHE A 67 1.26 -0.59 -8.42
N LEU A 68 0.97 -1.25 -7.30
CA LEU A 68 -0.27 -2.02 -7.11
C LEU A 68 -1.51 -1.14 -7.30
N ALA A 69 -1.54 0.04 -6.69
CA ALA A 69 -2.65 0.97 -6.86
C ALA A 69 -2.86 1.33 -8.34
N ASN A 70 -1.78 1.57 -9.08
CA ASN A 70 -1.88 1.83 -10.52
C ASN A 70 -2.38 0.63 -11.32
N TYR A 71 -1.96 -0.59 -10.97
CA TYR A 71 -2.45 -1.83 -11.58
C TYR A 71 -3.96 -1.99 -11.43
N PHE A 72 -4.53 -1.60 -10.29
CA PHE A 72 -5.98 -1.58 -10.07
C PHE A 72 -6.68 -0.34 -10.65
N GLY A 73 -5.96 0.47 -11.43
CA GLY A 73 -6.49 1.65 -12.12
C GLY A 73 -6.40 2.96 -11.33
N PHE A 74 -6.01 2.93 -10.05
CA PHE A 74 -5.90 4.12 -9.21
C PHE A 74 -4.65 4.96 -9.54
N SER A 75 -4.50 6.11 -8.90
CA SER A 75 -3.29 6.93 -9.04
C SER A 75 -2.14 6.36 -8.22
N TYR A 76 -0.91 6.56 -8.70
CA TYR A 76 0.30 6.24 -7.94
C TYR A 76 0.32 6.96 -6.58
N SER A 77 -0.13 8.22 -6.55
CA SER A 77 -0.20 9.03 -5.33
C SER A 77 -1.13 8.43 -4.28
N LEU A 78 -2.27 7.85 -4.68
CA LEU A 78 -3.21 7.22 -3.75
C LEU A 78 -2.56 5.99 -3.09
N GLY A 79 -1.90 5.13 -3.87
CA GLY A 79 -1.19 3.97 -3.35
C GLY A 79 -0.04 4.35 -2.39
N ALA A 80 0.76 5.36 -2.75
CA ALA A 80 1.84 5.88 -1.91
C ALA A 80 1.32 6.40 -0.56
N PHE A 81 0.23 7.19 -0.61
CA PHE A 81 -0.38 7.78 0.57
C PHE A 81 -0.94 6.71 1.52
N ILE A 82 -1.70 5.74 0.99
CA ILE A 82 -2.26 4.64 1.79
C ILE A 82 -1.14 3.82 2.44
N ALA A 83 -0.09 3.49 1.69
CA ALA A 83 1.05 2.77 2.23
C ALA A 83 1.74 3.54 3.37
N GLY A 84 1.97 4.84 3.18
CA GLY A 84 2.52 5.71 4.21
C GLY A 84 1.64 5.77 5.46
N ALA A 85 0.32 5.89 5.30
CA ALA A 85 -0.63 5.90 6.40
C ALA A 85 -0.64 4.58 7.19
N LEU A 86 -0.63 3.43 6.50
CA LEU A 86 -0.58 2.11 7.12
C LEU A 86 0.73 1.88 7.89
N ILE A 87 1.86 2.31 7.33
CA ILE A 87 3.17 2.23 8.00
C ILE A 87 3.21 3.15 9.22
N ALA A 88 2.63 4.35 9.14
CA ALA A 88 2.57 5.29 10.27
C ALA A 88 1.71 4.73 11.44
N GLU A 89 0.70 3.93 11.14
CA GLU A 89 -0.13 3.27 12.16
C GLU A 89 0.55 2.04 12.79
N THR A 90 1.50 1.40 12.07
CA THR A 90 2.29 0.31 12.66
C THR A 90 3.25 0.82 13.75
N LYS A 91 3.17 0.21 14.94
CA LYS A 91 3.85 0.55 16.21
C LYS A 91 5.40 0.59 16.20
N TYR A 92 6.06 0.51 15.05
CA TYR A 92 7.52 0.38 14.98
C TYR A 92 8.32 1.66 15.17
N LYS A 93 7.65 2.77 15.52
CA LYS A 93 8.32 4.02 15.93
C LYS A 93 8.91 3.98 17.35
N HIS A 94 8.57 2.98 18.18
CA HIS A 94 8.92 3.00 19.62
C HIS A 94 10.03 2.04 20.08
N LYS A 95 10.85 1.51 19.17
CA LYS A 95 11.99 0.65 19.55
C LYS A 95 13.37 1.30 19.35
N ILE A 96 13.42 2.62 19.11
CA ILE A 96 14.67 3.39 18.93
C ILE A 96 14.92 4.36 20.11
N GLU A 97 14.05 4.40 21.13
CA GLU A 97 14.19 5.31 22.29
C GLU A 97 14.49 4.59 23.62
N ALA A 98 14.83 3.29 23.58
CA ALA A 98 15.13 2.52 24.79
C ALA A 98 16.55 1.92 24.82
N ASP A 99 17.47 2.45 24.01
CA ASP A 99 18.92 2.30 24.16
C ASP A 99 19.62 3.62 23.84
#